data_AF-A0AAV8YFW5-F1
#
_entry.id   AF-A0AAV8YFW5-F1
#
_cell.length_a   1.000
_cell.length_b   1.000
_cell.length_c   1.000
_cell.angle_alpha   90.00
_cell.angle_beta   90.00
_cell.angle_gamma   90.00
#
_symmetry.space_group_name_H-M   'P 1'
#
loop_
_entity.id
_entity.type
_entity.pdbx_description
1 polymer ?
#
loop_
_entity_poly.entity_id
_entity_poly.type
_entity_poly.pdbx_seq_one_letter_code
_entity_poly.pdbx_strand_id
1 'polypeptide(L)'
;MTKKRKLSGSSPVKIEVKEENLLGNDYLVAKGRLKGVLKQLTERSSDEDSESSDDNRKNRSDVGRKRKNENMPTPYHHTYVMKLFDRSVDLARFQEDTPLYPICRAWMQNQPRNHNPIIKRRVSSPEPDNSLWNENSISGVTRLPPPTRPFDTRIPSPIPEQAQNKDNINLNYDECPVVEKNELICGHLQRWVKVKKKWIATAAKNEERYTRSTHVLQAIYNKAQENME
;
A
#
# COMPACT_ATOMS: atom_id res chain seq x y z
N MET A 1 -43.48 20.03 17.88
CA MET A 1 -43.47 19.64 16.45
C MET A 1 -42.09 19.12 16.09
N THR A 2 -41.95 17.83 15.78
CA THR A 2 -40.67 17.18 15.46
C THR A 2 -40.63 16.84 13.96
N LYS A 3 -39.66 17.38 13.20
CA LYS A 3 -39.46 17.05 11.77
C LYS A 3 -38.42 15.94 11.62
N LYS A 4 -38.84 14.78 11.09
CA LYS A 4 -37.95 13.67 10.70
C LYS A 4 -37.50 13.84 9.24
N ARG A 5 -36.21 13.65 8.96
CA ARG A 5 -35.64 13.55 7.59
C ARG A 5 -35.67 12.10 7.12
N LYS A 6 -36.01 11.91 5.84
CA LYS A 6 -36.05 10.63 5.12
C LYS A 6 -34.91 10.64 4.08
N LEU A 7 -34.09 9.60 4.00
CA LEU A 7 -33.03 9.44 3.00
C LEU A 7 -33.55 8.59 1.84
N SER A 8 -33.36 9.05 0.60
CA SER A 8 -33.74 8.34 -0.64
C SER A 8 -32.59 7.49 -1.19
N GLY A 9 -32.95 6.35 -1.78
CA GLY A 9 -32.03 5.32 -2.29
C GLY A 9 -31.34 5.66 -3.62
N SER A 10 -30.29 4.90 -3.91
CA SER A 10 -29.42 4.97 -5.09
C SER A 10 -29.81 3.89 -6.12
N SER A 11 -29.70 4.20 -7.42
CA SER A 11 -29.90 3.26 -8.54
C SER A 11 -28.61 3.12 -9.37
N PRO A 12 -28.29 1.93 -9.94
CA PRO A 12 -27.02 1.69 -10.65
C PRO A 12 -27.06 1.99 -12.16
N VAL A 13 -25.92 2.41 -12.72
CA VAL A 13 -25.69 2.79 -14.13
C VAL A 13 -25.05 1.65 -14.93
N LYS A 14 -25.53 1.37 -16.15
CA LYS A 14 -24.95 0.45 -17.15
C LYS A 14 -24.03 1.20 -18.13
N ILE A 15 -22.95 0.57 -18.56
CA ILE A 15 -22.03 1.07 -19.60
C ILE A 15 -21.81 -0.05 -20.63
N GLU A 16 -21.97 0.31 -21.91
CA GLU A 16 -21.84 -0.53 -23.09
C GLU A 16 -20.59 -0.08 -23.87
N VAL A 17 -19.78 -1.01 -24.40
CA VAL A 17 -18.51 -0.71 -25.10
C VAL A 17 -18.60 -1.19 -26.55
N LYS A 18 -18.25 -0.28 -27.47
CA LYS A 18 -18.25 -0.42 -28.93
C LYS A 18 -16.89 -0.92 -29.42
N GLU A 19 -16.89 -2.01 -30.18
CA GLU A 19 -15.69 -2.60 -30.81
C GLU A 19 -15.41 -1.97 -32.19
N GLU A 20 -14.13 -1.71 -32.51
CA GLU A 20 -13.69 -1.36 -33.86
C GLU A 20 -12.56 -2.27 -34.38
N ASN A 21 -12.72 -2.67 -35.65
CA ASN A 21 -12.02 -3.69 -36.41
C ASN A 21 -10.58 -3.29 -36.83
N LEU A 22 -9.55 -3.95 -36.27
CA LEU A 22 -8.14 -3.82 -36.72
C LEU A 22 -7.45 -5.18 -37.03
N LEU A 23 -8.14 -6.33 -36.90
CA LEU A 23 -7.49 -7.65 -36.89
C LEU A 23 -7.23 -8.32 -38.26
N GLY A 24 -7.54 -7.65 -39.38
CA GLY A 24 -7.50 -8.29 -40.71
C GLY A 24 -6.10 -8.71 -41.18
N ASN A 25 -5.04 -7.97 -40.84
CA ASN A 25 -3.72 -8.16 -41.44
C ASN A 25 -2.87 -9.23 -40.74
N ASP A 26 -2.94 -9.33 -39.42
CA ASP A 26 -2.15 -10.31 -38.65
C ASP A 26 -2.58 -11.75 -38.94
N TYR A 27 -3.87 -11.96 -39.21
CA TYR A 27 -4.43 -13.26 -39.57
C TYR A 27 -3.83 -13.79 -40.89
N LEU A 28 -3.73 -12.93 -41.92
CA LEU A 28 -3.16 -13.31 -43.22
C LEU A 28 -1.68 -13.70 -43.10
N VAL A 29 -0.91 -12.96 -42.29
CA VAL A 29 0.50 -13.26 -42.02
C VAL A 29 0.67 -14.56 -41.24
N ALA A 30 -0.14 -14.77 -40.21
CA ALA A 30 -0.13 -16.01 -39.42
C ALA A 30 -0.49 -17.24 -40.28
N LYS A 31 -1.50 -17.10 -41.16
CA LYS A 31 -1.94 -18.16 -42.07
C LYS A 31 -0.87 -18.53 -43.11
N GLY A 32 -0.16 -17.55 -43.67
CA GLY A 32 0.95 -17.79 -44.60
C GLY A 32 2.10 -18.56 -43.95
N ARG A 33 2.49 -18.17 -42.72
CA ARG A 33 3.55 -18.86 -41.95
C ARG A 33 3.18 -20.30 -41.62
N LEU A 34 1.94 -20.53 -41.17
CA LEU A 34 1.46 -21.87 -40.84
C LEU A 34 1.44 -22.80 -42.06
N LYS A 35 0.97 -22.30 -43.22
CA LYS A 35 0.94 -23.08 -44.46
C LYS A 35 2.34 -23.48 -44.92
N GLY A 36 3.35 -22.62 -44.71
CA GLY A 36 4.74 -22.94 -44.99
C GLY A 36 5.31 -24.05 -44.09
N VAL A 37 5.08 -23.95 -42.77
CA VAL A 37 5.54 -24.96 -41.79
C VAL A 37 4.90 -26.32 -42.05
N LEU A 38 3.60 -26.35 -42.35
CA LEU A 38 2.89 -27.60 -42.60
C LEU A 38 3.41 -28.31 -43.86
N LYS A 39 3.70 -27.56 -44.92
CA LYS A 39 4.29 -28.11 -46.16
C LYS A 39 5.66 -28.75 -45.89
N GLN A 40 6.50 -28.11 -45.08
CA GLN A 40 7.83 -28.63 -44.72
C GLN A 40 7.76 -29.91 -43.87
N LEU A 41 6.74 -30.05 -43.02
CA LEU A 41 6.50 -31.27 -42.26
C LEU A 41 5.95 -32.41 -43.13
N THR A 42 5.12 -32.10 -44.13
CA THR A 42 4.59 -33.10 -45.07
C THR A 42 5.66 -33.61 -46.02
N GLU A 43 6.52 -32.74 -46.55
CA GLU A 43 7.68 -33.16 -47.37
C GLU A 43 8.65 -34.03 -46.56
N ARG A 44 8.92 -33.66 -45.29
CA ARG A 44 9.76 -34.45 -44.38
C ARG A 44 9.12 -35.78 -43.91
N SER A 45 7.82 -35.95 -44.11
CA SER A 45 7.08 -37.16 -43.74
C SER A 45 6.93 -38.16 -44.90
N SER A 46 7.22 -37.73 -46.13
CA SER A 46 6.96 -38.55 -47.33
C SER A 46 8.23 -39.20 -47.89
N ASP A 47 9.41 -38.69 -47.50
CA ASP A 47 10.69 -39.20 -47.96
C ASP A 47 11.49 -39.81 -46.79
N GLU A 48 11.70 -41.13 -46.88
CA GLU A 48 12.83 -41.91 -46.33
C GLU A 48 12.60 -42.79 -45.09
N ASP A 49 11.91 -43.90 -45.32
CA ASP A 49 12.36 -45.23 -44.91
C ASP A 49 13.33 -45.77 -46.00
N SER A 50 14.65 -45.79 -45.77
CA SER A 50 15.62 -46.72 -46.43
C SER A 50 17.07 -46.58 -45.92
N GLU A 51 17.55 -47.66 -45.29
CA GLU A 51 18.88 -48.31 -45.39
C GLU A 51 20.24 -47.56 -45.28
N SER A 52 21.04 -48.04 -44.31
CA SER A 52 22.39 -48.61 -44.47
C SER A 52 23.67 -47.75 -44.66
N SER A 53 24.63 -48.05 -43.75
CA SER A 53 26.11 -48.01 -43.79
C SER A 53 26.92 -46.72 -43.88
N ASP A 54 28.03 -46.79 -43.12
CA ASP A 54 29.34 -46.12 -43.20
C ASP A 54 29.55 -45.04 -44.27
N ASP A 55 30.04 -43.85 -43.87
CA ASP A 55 31.45 -43.49 -44.05
C ASP A 55 31.76 -42.08 -43.51
N ASN A 56 33.03 -41.91 -43.18
CA ASN A 56 33.74 -40.71 -42.80
C ASN A 56 33.68 -39.61 -43.88
N ARG A 57 33.43 -38.33 -43.54
CA ARG A 57 34.09 -37.16 -44.18
C ARG A 57 33.80 -35.81 -43.50
N LYS A 58 34.90 -35.12 -43.22
CA LYS A 58 35.04 -33.70 -42.82
C LYS A 58 34.52 -32.74 -43.91
N ASN A 59 33.96 -31.61 -43.48
CA ASN A 59 34.12 -30.23 -44.02
C ASN A 59 33.35 -29.27 -43.08
N ARG A 60 33.97 -28.52 -42.16
CA ARG A 60 34.61 -27.19 -42.33
C ARG A 60 33.86 -26.19 -43.22
N SER A 61 33.11 -25.29 -42.57
CA SER A 61 33.10 -23.83 -42.79
C SER A 61 32.46 -23.18 -41.54
N ASP A 62 33.21 -22.46 -40.71
CA ASP A 62 33.52 -21.01 -40.79
C ASP A 62 32.28 -20.13 -40.51
N VAL A 63 32.23 -19.07 -39.69
CA VAL A 63 33.04 -18.47 -38.62
C VAL A 63 32.08 -17.52 -37.89
N GLY A 64 32.18 -17.36 -36.58
CA GLY A 64 31.32 -16.41 -35.85
C GLY A 64 31.26 -16.54 -34.33
N ARG A 65 32.35 -16.97 -33.67
CA ARG A 65 32.44 -17.01 -32.20
C ARG A 65 32.59 -15.59 -31.64
N LYS A 66 31.48 -14.96 -31.24
CA LYS A 66 31.54 -13.87 -30.26
C LYS A 66 31.61 -14.50 -28.87
N ARG A 67 32.85 -14.71 -28.40
CA ARG A 67 33.18 -15.21 -27.05
C ARG A 67 32.49 -14.32 -26.01
N LYS A 68 31.43 -14.81 -25.37
CA LYS A 68 30.86 -14.20 -24.17
C LYS A 68 31.50 -14.91 -22.98
N ASN A 69 32.24 -14.15 -22.19
CA ASN A 69 32.88 -14.55 -20.93
C ASN A 69 32.10 -15.65 -20.18
N GLU A 70 32.67 -16.85 -20.07
CA GLU A 70 32.15 -17.96 -19.26
C GLU A 70 32.59 -17.90 -17.78
N ASN A 71 33.13 -16.78 -17.30
CA ASN A 71 33.76 -16.71 -15.97
C ASN A 71 33.06 -15.77 -14.98
N MET A 72 31.76 -15.49 -15.14
CA MET A 72 31.01 -14.88 -14.05
C MET A 72 30.29 -16.00 -13.30
N PRO A 73 30.62 -16.27 -12.02
CA PRO A 73 29.85 -17.23 -11.24
C PRO A 73 28.44 -16.63 -11.13
N THR A 74 27.51 -17.21 -11.86
CA THR A 74 26.09 -16.95 -11.63
C THR A 74 25.85 -17.31 -10.17
N PRO A 75 25.48 -16.35 -9.30
CA PRO A 75 25.14 -16.71 -7.93
C PRO A 75 24.05 -17.78 -8.04
N TYR A 76 24.26 -18.89 -7.35
CA TYR A 76 23.28 -19.97 -7.31
C TYR A 76 22.06 -19.43 -6.56
N HIS A 77 21.16 -18.76 -7.28
CA HIS A 77 19.94 -18.23 -6.73
C HIS A 77 18.99 -19.41 -6.52
N HIS A 78 18.73 -19.74 -5.26
CA HIS A 78 17.69 -20.70 -4.90
C HIS A 78 16.37 -20.19 -5.47
N THR A 79 15.74 -20.93 -6.38
CA THR A 79 14.45 -20.53 -6.97
C THR A 79 13.30 -20.95 -6.07
N TYR A 80 12.42 -20.01 -5.71
CA TYR A 80 11.25 -20.28 -4.88
C TYR A 80 10.00 -19.99 -5.69
N VAL A 81 9.49 -20.97 -6.43
CA VAL A 81 8.39 -20.75 -7.39
C VAL A 81 7.04 -21.09 -6.76
N MET A 82 6.13 -20.11 -6.73
CA MET A 82 4.73 -20.29 -6.37
C MET A 82 3.85 -20.31 -7.63
N LYS A 83 2.95 -21.30 -7.75
CA LYS A 83 2.03 -21.45 -8.89
C LYS A 83 0.58 -21.31 -8.44
N LEU A 84 -0.19 -20.46 -9.12
CA LEU A 84 -1.63 -20.26 -8.89
C LEU A 84 -2.34 -20.00 -10.22
N PHE A 85 -3.43 -20.73 -10.51
CA PHE A 85 -4.27 -20.59 -11.73
C PHE A 85 -3.45 -20.41 -13.02
N ASP A 86 -2.60 -21.39 -13.34
CA ASP A 86 -1.73 -21.46 -14.52
C ASP A 86 -0.68 -20.34 -14.68
N ARG A 87 -0.44 -19.57 -13.62
CA ARG A 87 0.61 -18.55 -13.56
C ARG A 87 1.61 -18.88 -12.45
N SER A 88 2.89 -18.58 -12.70
CA SER A 88 3.98 -18.81 -11.74
C SER A 88 4.73 -17.53 -11.41
N VAL A 89 5.07 -17.34 -10.13
CA VAL A 89 5.99 -16.29 -9.67
C VAL A 89 7.15 -16.91 -8.92
N ASP A 90 8.35 -16.48 -9.26
CA ASP A 90 9.58 -16.81 -8.57
C ASP A 90 9.85 -15.78 -7.47
N LEU A 91 9.61 -16.19 -6.22
CA LEU A 91 9.76 -15.38 -5.01
C LEU A 91 11.23 -15.05 -4.71
N ALA A 92 12.18 -15.84 -5.20
CA ALA A 92 13.61 -15.60 -5.00
C ALA A 92 14.12 -14.29 -5.62
N ARG A 93 13.31 -13.70 -6.51
CA ARG A 93 13.60 -12.41 -7.16
C ARG A 93 13.25 -11.23 -6.26
N PHE A 94 12.56 -11.46 -5.16
CA PHE A 94 12.12 -10.45 -4.21
C PHE A 94 12.95 -10.56 -2.94
N GLN A 95 13.33 -9.42 -2.38
CA GLN A 95 13.92 -9.36 -1.05
C GLN A 95 12.84 -9.64 0.00
N GLU A 96 13.21 -10.15 1.17
CA GLU A 96 12.26 -10.45 2.26
C GLU A 96 11.50 -9.19 2.75
N ASP A 97 12.08 -8.00 2.58
CA ASP A 97 11.46 -6.69 2.88
C ASP A 97 10.50 -6.20 1.78
N THR A 98 10.32 -6.95 0.69
CA THR A 98 9.52 -6.49 -0.44
C THR A 98 8.03 -6.56 -0.09
N PRO A 99 7.26 -5.47 -0.22
CA PRO A 99 5.83 -5.51 0.04
C PRO A 99 5.12 -6.46 -0.92
N LEU A 100 3.95 -6.96 -0.50
CA LEU A 100 3.16 -7.94 -1.25
C LEU A 100 2.73 -7.44 -2.64
N TYR A 101 2.48 -6.13 -2.79
CA TYR A 101 1.94 -5.57 -4.03
C TYR A 101 2.83 -5.80 -5.27
N PRO A 102 4.15 -5.50 -5.26
CA PRO A 102 5.08 -5.91 -6.31
C PRO A 102 5.03 -7.38 -6.69
N ILE A 103 4.89 -8.28 -5.70
CA ILE A 103 4.82 -9.72 -5.90
C ILE A 103 3.54 -10.09 -6.67
N CYS A 104 2.39 -9.56 -6.24
CA CYS A 104 1.11 -9.75 -6.92
C CYS A 104 1.13 -9.18 -8.35
N ARG A 105 1.79 -8.04 -8.57
CA ARG A 105 1.93 -7.44 -9.91
C ARG A 105 2.74 -8.32 -10.85
N ALA A 106 3.84 -8.90 -10.39
CA ALA A 106 4.63 -9.84 -11.17
C ALA A 106 3.83 -11.11 -11.51
N TRP A 107 2.98 -11.58 -10.58
CA TRP A 107 2.10 -12.73 -10.82
C TRP A 107 1.06 -12.47 -11.90
N MET A 108 0.40 -11.31 -11.85
CA MET A 108 -0.57 -10.93 -12.87
C MET A 108 0.06 -10.72 -14.24
N GLN A 109 1.32 -10.28 -14.31
CA GLN A 109 2.05 -10.05 -15.57
C GLN A 109 2.45 -11.34 -16.28
N ASN A 110 2.64 -12.45 -15.56
CA ASN A 110 2.95 -13.79 -16.09
C ASN A 110 4.03 -13.77 -17.20
N GLN A 111 5.22 -13.26 -16.89
CA GLN A 111 6.33 -13.17 -17.84
C GLN A 111 7.40 -14.24 -17.55
N PRO A 112 7.19 -15.52 -17.94
CA PRO A 112 8.12 -16.60 -17.62
C PRO A 112 9.49 -16.44 -18.30
N ARG A 113 9.56 -15.76 -19.45
CA ARG A 113 10.81 -15.51 -20.20
C ARG A 113 11.56 -14.26 -19.78
N ASN A 114 10.97 -13.42 -18.92
CA ASN A 114 11.62 -12.20 -18.47
C ASN A 114 12.28 -12.47 -17.12
N HIS A 115 13.57 -12.83 -17.16
CA HIS A 115 14.33 -13.14 -15.95
C HIS A 115 14.57 -11.89 -15.08
N ASN A 116 14.50 -10.67 -15.65
CA ASN A 116 14.88 -9.44 -14.97
C ASN A 116 13.92 -8.25 -15.21
N PRO A 117 12.68 -8.25 -14.70
CA PRO A 117 12.05 -6.98 -14.41
C PRO A 117 12.81 -6.40 -13.21
N ILE A 118 13.74 -5.46 -13.43
CA ILE A 118 14.31 -4.67 -12.34
C ILE A 118 13.13 -3.98 -11.66
N ILE A 119 12.67 -4.53 -10.53
CA ILE A 119 11.66 -3.90 -9.70
C ILE A 119 12.37 -2.71 -9.06
N LYS A 120 12.35 -1.58 -9.77
CA LYS A 120 12.89 -0.33 -9.26
C LYS A 120 12.10 -0.01 -7.99
N ARG A 121 12.75 -0.21 -6.84
CA ARG A 121 12.27 0.32 -5.56
C ARG A 121 11.97 1.79 -5.82
N ARG A 122 10.71 2.21 -5.65
CA ARG A 122 10.41 3.63 -5.66
C ARG A 122 11.19 4.21 -4.50
N VAL A 123 12.23 4.99 -4.79
CA VAL A 123 12.84 5.85 -3.79
C VAL A 123 11.72 6.71 -3.23
N SER A 124 11.56 6.72 -1.91
CA SER A 124 10.64 7.62 -1.25
C SER A 124 10.93 9.04 -1.73
N SER A 125 9.88 9.83 -1.98
CA SER A 125 10.02 11.24 -2.32
C SER A 125 10.99 11.88 -1.32
N PRO A 126 12.00 12.66 -1.78
CA PRO A 126 12.93 13.32 -0.87
C PRO A 126 12.14 14.08 0.20
N GLU A 127 12.53 13.92 1.47
CA GLU A 127 11.92 14.66 2.55
C GLU A 127 12.23 16.15 2.37
N PRO A 128 11.23 17.04 2.52
CA PRO A 128 11.46 18.47 2.40
C PRO A 128 12.40 18.96 3.51
N ASP A 129 13.20 19.97 3.19
CA ASP A 129 14.20 20.55 4.10
C ASP A 129 13.54 21.19 5.33
N ASN A 130 14.09 20.92 6.52
CA ASN A 130 13.58 21.41 7.81
C ASN A 130 13.83 22.92 8.02
N SER A 131 14.56 23.56 7.12
CA SER A 131 14.88 25.00 7.13
C SER A 131 13.65 25.91 6.88
N LEU A 132 12.56 25.38 6.30
CA LEU A 132 11.33 26.12 5.97
C LEU A 132 10.52 26.60 7.18
N TRP A 133 10.86 26.15 8.38
CA TRP A 133 10.10 26.43 9.60
C TRP A 133 10.74 27.52 10.49
N ASN A 134 11.72 28.26 9.97
CA ASN A 134 12.33 29.40 10.66
C ASN A 134 11.49 30.67 10.44
N GLU A 135 11.25 31.41 11.52
CA GLU A 135 10.35 32.58 11.61
C GLU A 135 10.61 33.66 10.55
N ASN A 136 11.86 33.81 10.10
CA ASN A 136 12.26 34.90 9.21
C ASN A 136 11.90 34.67 7.73
N SER A 137 11.30 33.53 7.36
CA SER A 137 10.95 33.23 5.97
C SER A 137 9.61 32.49 5.84
N ILE A 138 8.57 33.04 6.48
CA ILE A 138 7.18 32.58 6.33
C ILE A 138 6.60 33.10 4.99
N SER A 139 7.20 32.67 3.89
CA SER A 139 6.71 32.90 2.54
C SER A 139 6.71 31.57 1.80
N GLY A 140 5.56 31.14 1.29
CA GLY A 140 5.44 29.86 0.57
C GLY A 140 5.27 28.60 1.44
N VAL A 141 4.70 28.72 2.66
CA VAL A 141 4.40 27.56 3.52
C VAL A 141 3.35 26.67 2.84
N THR A 142 3.80 25.60 2.20
CA THR A 142 2.95 24.67 1.43
C THR A 142 2.49 23.48 2.29
N ARG A 143 3.15 23.24 3.42
CA ARG A 143 2.85 22.17 4.38
C ARG A 143 3.05 22.71 5.80
N LEU A 144 2.48 22.07 6.82
CA LEU A 144 2.79 22.32 8.24
C LEU A 144 3.85 21.35 8.78
N PRO A 145 4.60 21.73 9.83
CA PRO A 145 5.63 20.86 10.37
C PRO A 145 5.00 19.60 10.96
N PRO A 146 5.73 18.46 10.93
CA PRO A 146 5.28 17.26 11.61
C PRO A 146 5.15 17.52 13.12
N PRO A 147 4.26 16.79 13.81
CA PRO A 147 4.11 16.91 15.26
C PRO A 147 5.43 16.59 15.97
N THR A 148 5.74 17.32 17.04
CA THR A 148 6.98 17.17 17.80
C THR A 148 7.08 15.83 18.54
N ARG A 149 5.94 15.20 18.80
CA ARG A 149 5.84 13.89 19.47
C ARG A 149 4.89 12.97 18.71
N PRO A 150 5.09 11.64 18.77
CA PRO A 150 4.20 10.68 18.14
C PRO A 150 2.78 10.71 18.73
N PHE A 151 1.86 10.04 18.03
CA PHE A 151 0.49 9.93 18.49
C PHE A 151 0.36 8.93 19.65
N ASP A 152 0.09 9.43 20.85
CA ASP A 152 -0.25 8.60 22.02
C ASP A 152 -1.75 8.20 21.99
N THR A 153 -2.60 8.89 22.75
CA THR A 153 -4.05 8.64 22.80
C THR A 153 -4.83 9.93 23.01
N ARG A 154 -5.99 10.06 22.35
CA ARG A 154 -6.92 11.17 22.60
C ARG A 154 -7.70 11.00 23.92
N ILE A 155 -7.79 9.77 24.40
CA ILE A 155 -8.62 9.40 25.54
C ILE A 155 -7.80 9.55 26.83
N PRO A 156 -8.29 10.28 27.85
CA PRO A 156 -7.63 10.37 29.15
C PRO A 156 -7.59 9.02 29.85
N SER A 157 -6.57 8.80 30.71
CA SER A 157 -6.58 7.63 31.59
C SER A 157 -7.77 7.67 32.55
N PRO A 158 -8.26 6.51 33.06
CA PRO A 158 -9.35 6.48 34.02
C PRO A 158 -9.02 7.28 35.28
N ILE A 159 -10.01 7.92 35.92
CA ILE A 159 -9.85 8.43 37.29
C ILE A 159 -9.87 7.27 38.30
N PRO A 160 -9.32 7.41 39.52
CA PRO A 160 -9.27 6.33 40.51
C PRO A 160 -10.64 5.69 40.77
N GLU A 161 -11.69 6.52 40.82
CA GLU A 161 -13.09 6.11 41.00
C GLU A 161 -13.62 5.25 39.83
N GLN A 162 -13.04 5.36 38.63
CA GLN A 162 -13.37 4.52 37.46
C GLN A 162 -12.53 3.24 37.37
N ALA A 163 -11.40 3.20 38.06
CA ALA A 163 -10.52 2.03 38.12
C ALA A 163 -10.95 1.02 39.20
N GLN A 164 -11.90 1.39 40.07
CA GLN A 164 -12.49 0.49 41.06
C GLN A 164 -13.23 -0.66 40.39
N ASN A 165 -13.13 -1.86 40.98
CA ASN A 165 -13.86 -3.02 40.49
C ASN A 165 -15.37 -2.83 40.72
N LYS A 166 -16.17 -3.17 39.70
CA LYS A 166 -17.64 -3.12 39.73
C LYS A 166 -18.23 -4.10 40.76
N ASP A 167 -17.45 -5.09 41.17
CA ASP A 167 -17.86 -6.09 42.16
C ASP A 167 -17.92 -5.52 43.59
N ASN A 168 -17.40 -4.31 43.82
CA ASN A 168 -17.43 -3.63 45.13
C ASN A 168 -18.76 -2.92 45.43
N ILE A 169 -19.81 -3.14 44.62
CA ILE A 169 -21.13 -2.56 44.88
C ILE A 169 -21.81 -3.39 45.97
N ASN A 170 -21.86 -2.86 47.19
CA ASN A 170 -22.61 -3.51 48.28
C ASN A 170 -24.12 -3.41 47.99
N LEU A 171 -24.74 -4.54 47.67
CA LEU A 171 -26.18 -4.69 47.46
C LEU A 171 -26.92 -5.08 48.74
N ASN A 172 -26.22 -5.20 49.87
CA ASN A 172 -26.79 -5.60 51.15
C ASN A 172 -27.41 -4.38 51.85
N TYR A 173 -28.69 -4.12 51.53
CA TYR A 173 -29.45 -2.98 52.05
C TYR A 173 -29.87 -3.13 53.52
N ASP A 174 -29.68 -4.32 54.12
CA ASP A 174 -30.00 -4.60 55.51
C ASP A 174 -28.90 -4.12 56.48
N GLU A 175 -27.63 -4.16 56.05
CA GLU A 175 -26.46 -3.77 56.85
C GLU A 175 -25.98 -2.34 56.54
N CYS A 176 -26.27 -1.83 55.35
CA CYS A 176 -25.91 -0.48 54.93
C CYS A 176 -27.17 0.32 54.54
N PRO A 177 -27.50 1.40 55.27
CA PRO A 177 -28.61 2.26 54.91
C PRO A 177 -28.37 2.86 53.51
N VAL A 178 -29.46 2.97 52.74
CA VAL A 178 -29.42 3.53 51.39
C VAL A 178 -28.87 4.95 51.45
N VAL A 179 -27.80 5.21 50.68
CA VAL A 179 -27.25 6.57 50.56
C VAL A 179 -28.33 7.52 50.05
N GLU A 180 -28.45 8.66 50.72
CA GLU A 180 -29.48 9.65 50.42
C GLU A 180 -29.28 10.22 48.99
N LYS A 181 -30.38 10.47 48.29
CA LYS A 181 -30.36 10.83 46.87
C LYS A 181 -29.52 12.08 46.60
N ASN A 182 -29.64 13.11 47.44
CA ASN A 182 -28.92 14.37 47.23
C ASN A 182 -27.41 14.18 47.45
N GLU A 183 -27.02 13.37 48.44
CA GLU A 183 -25.62 12.99 48.65
C GLU A 183 -25.03 12.28 47.42
N LEU A 184 -25.76 11.32 46.86
CA LEU A 184 -25.36 10.61 45.65
C LEU A 184 -25.21 11.55 44.44
N ILE A 185 -26.14 12.49 44.28
CA ILE A 185 -26.09 13.49 43.19
C ILE A 185 -24.87 14.40 43.35
N CYS A 186 -24.61 14.90 44.57
CA CYS A 186 -23.46 15.75 44.86
C CYS A 186 -22.14 15.04 44.54
N GLY A 187 -21.97 13.79 44.97
CA GLY A 187 -20.78 12.99 44.68
C GLY A 187 -20.57 12.78 43.18
N HIS A 188 -21.64 12.42 42.45
CA HIS A 188 -21.57 12.25 40.99
C HIS A 188 -21.22 13.55 40.26
N LEU A 189 -21.77 14.69 40.68
CA LEU A 189 -21.48 15.98 40.06
C LEU A 189 -19.98 16.31 40.20
N GLN A 190 -19.42 16.15 41.41
CA GLN A 190 -18.00 16.36 41.66
C GLN A 190 -17.13 15.44 40.80
N ARG A 191 -17.51 14.16 40.69
CA ARG A 191 -16.84 13.20 39.80
C ARG A 191 -16.87 13.65 38.34
N TRP A 192 -18.02 14.06 37.83
CA TRP A 192 -18.15 14.55 36.45
C TRP A 192 -17.31 15.80 36.18
N VAL A 193 -17.18 16.69 37.16
CA VAL A 193 -16.25 17.83 37.06
C VAL A 193 -14.80 17.36 36.93
N LYS A 194 -14.37 16.37 37.74
CA LYS A 194 -13.02 15.79 37.63
C LYS A 194 -12.80 15.14 36.26
N VAL A 195 -13.77 14.37 35.78
CA VAL A 195 -13.72 13.76 34.44
C VAL A 195 -13.55 14.84 33.38
N LYS A 196 -14.41 15.86 33.36
CA LYS A 196 -14.34 16.97 32.41
C LYS A 196 -12.96 17.65 32.43
N LYS A 197 -12.43 17.97 33.62
CA LYS A 197 -11.09 18.57 33.77
C LYS A 197 -10.00 17.67 33.16
N LYS A 198 -10.07 16.36 33.38
CA LYS A 198 -9.09 15.40 32.84
C LYS A 198 -9.13 15.31 31.33
N TRP A 199 -10.34 15.35 30.74
CA TRP A 199 -10.52 15.41 29.28
C TRP A 199 -9.92 16.68 28.68
N ILE A 200 -10.19 17.84 29.28
CA ILE A 200 -9.62 19.12 28.83
C ILE A 200 -8.09 19.10 28.91
N ALA A 201 -7.53 18.66 30.04
CA ALA A 201 -6.07 18.58 30.20
C ALA A 201 -5.42 17.62 29.18
N THR A 202 -6.08 16.49 28.90
CA THR A 202 -5.58 15.52 27.92
C THR A 202 -5.70 16.05 26.49
N ALA A 203 -6.76 16.80 26.17
CA ALA A 203 -6.89 17.47 24.89
C ALA A 203 -5.77 18.51 24.70
N ALA A 204 -5.53 19.36 25.71
CA ALA A 204 -4.45 20.36 25.68
C ALA A 204 -3.07 19.71 25.49
N LYS A 205 -2.78 18.62 26.21
CA LYS A 205 -1.53 17.85 26.04
C LYS A 205 -1.41 17.24 24.63
N ASN A 206 -2.52 16.81 24.03
CA ASN A 206 -2.53 16.29 22.67
C ASN A 206 -2.27 17.39 21.62
N GLU A 207 -2.74 18.61 21.88
CA GLU A 207 -2.54 19.80 21.04
C GLU A 207 -1.12 20.36 21.16
N GLU A 208 -0.47 20.24 22.33
CA GLU A 208 0.92 20.65 22.56
C GLU A 208 1.90 20.07 21.52
N ARG A 209 1.59 18.89 20.98
CA ARG A 209 2.39 18.26 19.91
C ARG A 209 2.46 19.06 18.62
N TYR A 210 1.50 19.95 18.40
CA TYR A 210 1.42 20.83 17.24
C TYR A 210 1.88 22.26 17.55
N THR A 211 2.54 22.49 18.69
CA THR A 211 3.09 23.81 19.08
C THR A 211 3.81 24.53 17.94
N ARG A 212 4.72 23.84 17.24
CA ARG A 212 5.45 24.44 16.11
C ARG A 212 4.51 24.83 14.96
N SER A 213 3.51 24.01 14.65
CA SER A 213 2.51 24.30 13.62
C SER A 213 1.61 25.46 14.04
N THR A 214 1.20 25.53 15.30
CA THR A 214 0.41 26.64 15.86
C THR A 214 1.18 27.95 15.75
N HIS A 215 2.48 27.93 16.06
CA HIS A 215 3.34 29.11 15.95
C HIS A 215 3.44 29.62 14.50
N VAL A 216 3.65 28.71 13.54
CA VAL A 216 3.66 29.06 12.11
C VAL A 216 2.32 29.66 11.69
N LEU A 217 1.20 29.07 12.11
CA LEU A 217 -0.15 29.58 11.79
C LEU A 217 -0.40 30.96 12.42
N GLN A 218 0.03 31.18 13.66
CA GLN A 218 -0.08 32.48 14.33
C GLN A 218 0.74 33.55 13.59
N ALA A 219 1.96 33.22 13.17
CA ALA A 219 2.80 34.16 12.44
C ALA A 219 2.25 34.47 11.03
N ILE A 220 1.68 33.49 10.32
CA ILE A 220 0.95 33.71 9.07
C ILE A 220 -0.25 34.63 9.32
N TYR A 221 -1.03 34.37 10.37
CA TYR A 221 -2.21 35.16 10.72
C TYR A 221 -1.85 36.61 11.02
N ASN A 222 -0.86 36.86 11.87
CA ASN A 222 -0.42 38.21 12.24
C ASN A 222 0.08 38.99 11.02
N LYS A 223 0.93 38.36 10.18
CA LYS A 223 1.41 38.96 8.93
C LYS A 223 0.27 39.28 7.96
N ALA A 224 -0.78 38.46 7.92
CA ALA A 224 -1.95 38.72 7.08
C ALA A 224 -2.79 39.90 7.61
N GLN A 225 -2.88 40.08 8.93
CA GLN A 225 -3.54 41.25 9.54
C GLN A 225 -2.76 42.54 9.27
N GLU A 226 -1.43 42.52 9.43
CA GLU A 226 -0.57 43.68 9.15
C GLU A 226 -0.66 44.17 7.69
N ASN A 227 -0.91 43.27 6.73
CA ASN A 227 -1.07 43.65 5.32
C ASN A 227 -2.50 44.13 4.97
N MET A 228 -3.47 43.98 5.87
CA MET A 228 -4.85 44.46 5.69
C MET A 228 -5.07 45.86 6.28
N GLU A 229 -4.20 46.31 7.18
CA GLU A 229 -4.14 47.69 7.69
C GLU A 229 -3.29 48.59 6.78
#